data_AF-A0A4Q3YVS3-F1
#
_entry.id   AF-A0A4Q3YVS3-F1
#
_cell.length_a   1.000
_cell.length_b   1.000
_cell.length_c   1.000
_cell.angle_alpha   90.00
_cell.angle_beta   90.00
_cell.angle_gamma   90.00
#
_symmetry.space_group_name_H-M   'P 1'
#
loop_
_entity.id
_entity.type
_entity.pdbx_description
1 polymer ?
#
loop_
_entity_poly.entity_id
_entity_poly.type
_entity_poly.pdbx_seq_one_letter_code
_entity_poly.pdbx_strand_id
1 'polypeptide(L)' 'MFEPIKSRLRRWHLRNITRRKLSLLDDRLLTDIGTKRSGIADFIAAQPEEGC' A
#
# COMPACT_ATOMS: atom_id res chain seq x y z
N MET A 1 7.29 -21.25 -15.08
CA MET A 1 6.00 -21.85 -14.62
C MET A 1 5.54 -21.42 -13.21
N PHE A 2 6.10 -20.37 -12.58
CA PHE A 2 5.61 -19.84 -11.28
C PHE A 2 5.46 -18.30 -11.23
N GLU A 3 5.67 -17.64 -12.36
CA GLU A 3 5.60 -16.18 -12.54
C GLU A 3 4.29 -15.54 -12.01
N PRO A 4 3.08 -16.08 -12.28
CA PRO A 4 1.85 -15.44 -11.81
C PRO A 4 1.67 -15.52 -10.28
N ILE A 5 2.18 -16.58 -9.64
CA ILE A 5 2.10 -16.76 -8.18
C ILE A 5 3.11 -15.84 -7.50
N LYS A 6 4.34 -15.79 -8.02
CA LYS A 6 5.39 -14.86 -7.54
C LYS A 6 4.95 -13.40 -7.66
N SER A 7 4.34 -13.01 -8.77
CA SER A 7 3.86 -11.63 -8.96
C SER A 7 2.75 -11.28 -7.97
N ARG A 8 1.80 -12.20 -7.73
CA ARG A 8 0.74 -12.01 -6.72
C ARG A 8 1.29 -11.88 -5.29
N LEU A 9 2.24 -12.74 -4.91
CA LEU A 9 2.89 -12.67 -3.60
C LEU A 9 3.69 -11.38 -3.43
N ARG A 10 4.43 -10.97 -4.46
CA ARG A 10 5.17 -9.70 -4.47
C ARG A 10 4.23 -8.50 -4.28
N ARG A 11 3.08 -8.48 -4.95
CA ARG A 11 2.06 -7.44 -4.78
C ARG A 11 1.50 -7.40 -3.37
N TRP A 12 1.12 -8.56 -2.82
CA TRP A 12 0.65 -8.66 -1.44
C TRP A 12 1.71 -8.14 -0.45
N HIS A 13 2.97 -8.52 -0.65
CA HIS A 13 4.08 -8.10 0.19
C HIS A 13 4.30 -6.58 0.15
N LEU A 14 4.29 -5.99 -1.05
CA LEU A 14 4.41 -4.54 -1.22
C LEU A 14 3.27 -3.80 -0.54
N ARG A 15 2.01 -4.23 -0.73
CA ARG A 15 0.85 -3.64 -0.04
C ARG A 15 0.99 -3.67 1.48
N ASN A 16 1.47 -4.80 2.02
CA ASN A 16 1.63 -4.95 3.47
C ASN A 16 2.76 -4.07 4.03
N ILE A 17 3.88 -3.94 3.31
CA ILE A 17 4.95 -3.01 3.67
C ILE A 17 4.46 -1.57 3.65
N THR A 18 3.78 -1.16 2.58
CA THR A 18 3.24 0.19 2.45
C THR A 18 2.26 0.51 3.58
N ARG A 19 1.38 -0.43 3.94
CA ARG A 19 0.48 -0.30 5.09
C ARG A 19 1.23 -0.06 6.39
N ARG A 20 2.29 -0.84 6.66
CA ARG A 20 3.10 -0.68 7.87
C ARG A 20 3.82 0.67 7.88
N LYS A 21 4.42 1.08 6.76
CA LYS A 21 5.09 2.38 6.64
C LYS A 21 4.12 3.54 6.87
N LEU A 22 2.93 3.49 6.28
CA LEU A 22 1.87 4.49 6.51
C LEU A 22 1.38 4.50 7.96
N SER A 23 1.30 3.35 8.62
CA SER A 23 0.90 3.30 10.04
C SER A 23 1.92 3.92 10.99
N LEU A 24 3.19 3.98 10.59
CA LEU A 24 4.28 4.60 11.36
C LEU A 24 4.38 6.11 11.13
N LEU A 25 3.75 6.63 10.07
CA LEU A 25 3.73 8.07 9.81
C LEU A 25 2.79 8.78 10.78
N ASP A 26 3.13 10.03 11.09
CA ASP A 26 2.30 10.92 11.88
C ASP A 26 1.03 11.34 11.11
N ASP A 27 -0.06 11.65 11.81
CA ASP A 27 -1.32 12.02 11.19
C ASP A 27 -1.22 13.30 10.33
N ARG A 28 -0.29 14.21 10.67
CA ARG A 28 -0.03 15.39 9.83
C ARG A 28 0.55 15.00 8.47
N LEU A 29 1.49 14.06 8.45
CA LEU A 29 2.09 13.56 7.20
C LEU A 29 1.09 12.74 6.38
N LEU A 30 0.23 11.96 7.04
CA LEU A 30 -0.87 11.27 6.36
C LEU A 30 -1.84 12.27 5.71
N THR A 31 -2.15 13.36 6.42
CA THR A 31 -3.05 14.41 5.90
C THR A 31 -2.43 15.15 4.72
N ASP A 32 -1.12 15.40 4.75
CA ASP A 32 -0.37 16.05 3.66
C ASP A 32 -0.44 15.25 2.35
N ILE A 33 -0.34 13.92 2.42
CA ILE A 33 -0.50 13.02 1.26
C ILE A 33 -1.98 12.73 0.92
N GLY A 34 -2.92 13.44 1.54
CA GLY A 34 -4.35 13.33 1.26
C GLY A 34 -5.02 12.08 1.84
N THR A 35 -4.43 11.42 2.83
CA THR A 35 -5.02 10.27 3.52
C THR A 35 -5.19 10.51 5.02
N LYS A 36 -5.83 9.57 5.71
CA LYS A 36 -6.00 9.58 7.17
C LYS A 36 -5.77 8.17 7.68
N ARG A 37 -5.47 8.02 8.98
CA ARG A 37 -5.18 6.71 9.58
C ARG A 37 -6.28 5.67 9.32
N SER A 38 -7.55 6.09 9.34
CA SER A 38 -8.70 5.26 8.97
C SER A 38 -8.79 4.92 7.47
N GLY A 39 -8.32 5.82 6.61
CA GLY A 39 -8.34 5.68 5.15
C GLY A 39 -7.11 4.98 4.55
N ILE A 40 -6.12 4.59 5.36
CA ILE A 40 -4.90 3.90 4.86
C ILE A 40 -5.28 2.63 4.07
N ALA A 41 -6.30 1.89 4.51
CA ALA A 41 -6.75 0.67 3.83
C ALA A 41 -7.26 0.96 2.42
N ASP A 42 -8.16 1.93 2.30
CA ASP A 42 -8.75 2.35 1.03
C ASP A 42 -7.73 3.01 0.12
N PHE A 43 -6.83 3.82 0.68
CA PHE A 43 -5.74 4.48 -0.04
C PHE A 43 -4.82 3.46 -0.72
N ILE A 44 -4.45 2.37 -0.03
CA ILE A 44 -3.63 1.29 -0.59
C ILE A 44 -4.39 0.46 -1.62
N ALA A 45 -5.69 0.25 -1.42
CA ALA A 45 -6.54 -0.46 -2.36
C ALA A 45 -6.76 0.33 -3.66
N ALA A 46 -6.78 1.67 -3.57
CA ALA A 46 -6.94 2.57 -4.70
C ALA A 46 -5.66 2.82 -5.50
N GLN A 47 -4.48 2.42 -5.01
CA GLN A 47 -3.25 2.53 -5.79
C GLN A 47 -3.35 1.63 -7.03
N PRO A 48 -3.34 2.21 -8.25
CA PRO A 48 -3.27 1.41 -9.45
C PRO A 48 -2.01 0.54 -9.40
N GLU A 49 -2.07 -0.61 -10.03
CA GLU A 49 -0.92 -1.52 -10.08
C GLU A 49 0.10 -0.94 -11.08
N GLU A 50 0.78 0.13 -10.68
CA GLU A 50 1.91 0.74 -11.40
C GLU A 50 3.04 -0.29 -11.38
N GLY A 51 3.02 -1.18 -12.36
CA GLY A 51 3.94 -2.30 -12.44
C GLY A 51 3.46 -3.48 -13.28
N CYS A 52 3.06 -3.23 -14.52
CA CYS A 52 3.66 -3.88 -15.70
C CYS A 52 3.23 -3.17 -16.99
#